data_AF-X1NUC7-F1
#
_entry.id   AF-X1NUC7-F1
#
_cell.length_a   1.000
_cell.length_b   1.000
_cell.length_c   1.000
_cell.angle_alpha   90.00
_cell.angle_beta   90.00
_cell.angle_gamma   90.00
#
_symmetry.space_group_name_H-M   'P 1'
#
loop_
_entity.id
_entity.type
_entity.pdbx_description
1 polymer ?
#
loop_
_entity_poly.entity_id
_entity_poly.type
_entity_poly.pdbx_seq_one_letter_code
_entity_poly.pdbx_strand_id
1 'polypeptide(L)' 'MVELVAREKNILKVRGLDAIDGTPLLDIKPYIPAIDEKVRVEIGWLKGKLKKVGT' A
#
# COMPACT_ATOMS: atom_id res chain seq x y z
N MET A 1 -3.00 -5.48 -5.46
CA MET A 1 -2.31 -4.26 -4.99
C MET A 1 -2.93 -3.09 -5.71
N VAL A 2 -3.11 -1.95 -5.04
CA VAL A 2 -3.70 -0.74 -5.63
C VAL A 2 -2.78 0.44 -5.36
N GLU A 3 -2.83 1.44 -6.23
CA GLU A 3 -2.06 2.67 -6.04
C GLU A 3 -2.82 3.62 -5.13
N LEU A 4 -2.17 4.11 -4.07
CA LEU A 4 -2.70 5.20 -3.24
C LEU A 4 -2.45 6.53 -3.94
N VAL A 5 -3.51 7.21 -4.35
CA VAL A 5 -3.45 8.49 -5.06
C VAL A 5 -3.50 9.67 -4.08
N ALA A 6 -4.35 9.59 -3.04
CA ALA A 6 -4.46 10.63 -2.02
C ALA A 6 -5.06 10.10 -0.71
N ARG A 7 -4.82 10.84 0.38
CA ARG A 7 -5.44 10.60 1.68
C ARG A 7 -6.10 11.88 2.20
N GLU A 8 -7.37 11.77 2.58
CA GLU A 8 -8.16 12.84 3.20
C GLU A 8 -8.75 12.32 4.51
N LYS A 9 -8.11 12.62 5.64
CA LYS A 9 -8.45 12.05 6.96
C LYS A 9 -8.49 10.51 6.92
N ASN A 10 -9.69 9.93 6.93
CA ASN A 10 -10.01 8.50 6.92
C ASN A 10 -10.46 8.00 5.53
N ILE A 11 -10.40 8.83 4.49
CA ILE A 11 -10.72 8.49 3.10
C ILE A 11 -9.42 8.30 2.33
N LEU A 12 -9.30 7.17 1.62
CA LEU A 12 -8.19 6.87 0.71
C LEU A 12 -8.71 6.85 -0.72
N LYS A 13 -8.16 7.71 -1.57
CA LYS A 13 -8.41 7.67 -3.03
C LYS A 13 -7.40 6.73 -3.65
N VAL A 14 -7.86 5.70 -4.34
CA VAL A 14 -7.00 4.65 -4.92
C VAL A 14 -7.28 4.46 -6.41
N ARG A 15 -6.31 3.90 -7.13
CA ARG A 15 -6.43 3.52 -8.55
C ARG A 15 -6.15 2.03 -8.73
N GLY A 16 -6.98 1.37 -9.53
CA GLY A 16 -6.87 -0.06 -9.84
C GLY A 16 -7.55 -1.01 -8.83
N LEU A 17 -8.45 -0.52 -7.98
CA LEU A 17 -9.27 -1.38 -7.13
C LEU A 17 -10.37 -2.04 -7.99
N ASP A 18 -10.40 -3.36 -8.01
CA ASP A 18 -11.44 -4.17 -8.64
C ASP A 18 -12.33 -4.78 -7.55
N ALA A 19 -13.23 -3.95 -7.02
CA ALA A 19 -14.22 -4.35 -6.03
C ALA A 19 -15.54 -3.63 -6.33
N ILE A 20 -16.66 -4.31 -6.06
CA ILE A 20 -17.99 -3.74 -6.22
C ILE A 20 -18.21 -2.68 -5.13
N ASP A 21 -18.94 -1.62 -5.46
CA ASP A 21 -19.33 -0.61 -4.48
C ASP A 21 -20.06 -1.23 -3.27
N GLY A 22 -19.74 -0.75 -2.07
CA GLY A 22 -20.24 -1.29 -0.80
C GLY A 22 -19.56 -2.58 -0.31
N THR A 23 -18.59 -3.15 -1.03
CA THR A 23 -17.82 -4.32 -0.55
C THR A 23 -17.10 -3.99 0.76
N PRO A 24 -17.32 -4.75 1.86
CA PRO A 24 -16.66 -4.49 3.14
C PRO A 24 -15.13 -4.65 3.08
N LEU A 25 -14.42 -3.68 3.67
CA LEU A 25 -12.97 -3.71 3.81
C LEU A 25 -12.56 -4.38 5.12
N LEU A 26 -11.70 -5.40 5.05
CA LEU A 26 -11.22 -6.11 6.24
C LEU A 26 -9.95 -5.50 6.83
N ASP A 27 -8.98 -5.13 5.99
CA ASP A 27 -7.67 -4.65 6.43
C ASP A 27 -6.94 -3.85 5.34
N ILE A 28 -6.01 -2.98 5.75
CA ILE A 28 -5.11 -2.22 4.87
C ILE A 28 -3.68 -2.49 5.31
N LYS A 29 -2.84 -2.97 4.40
CA LYS A 29 -1.41 -3.16 4.63
C LYS A 29 -0.57 -2.29 3.69
N PRO A 30 0.55 -1.74 4.17
CA PRO A 30 1.49 -1.04 3.30
C PRO A 30 2.10 -2.04 2.30
N TYR A 31 2.37 -1.56 1.10
CA TYR A 31 3.10 -2.31 0.11
C TYR A 31 4.61 -2.32 0.44
N ILE A 32 5.27 -3.49 0.34
CA ILE A 32 6.67 -3.69 0.72
C ILE A 32 7.47 -4.21 -0.49
N PRO A 33 8.27 -3.36 -1.16
CA PRO A 33 9.02 -3.74 -2.37
C PRO A 33 10.09 -4.82 -2.19
N ALA A 34 10.46 -5.12 -0.95
CA ALA A 34 11.42 -6.19 -0.65
C ALA A 34 10.80 -7.59 -0.73
N ILE A 35 9.46 -7.68 -0.70
CA ILE A 35 8.71 -8.95 -0.66
C ILE A 35 8.00 -9.21 -2.00
N ASP A 36 7.64 -8.15 -2.71
CA ASP A 36 6.92 -8.18 -3.98
C ASP A 36 7.76 -7.53 -5.11
N GLU A 37 7.24 -7.48 -6.35
CA GLU A 37 7.95 -6.93 -7.52
C GLU A 37 8.69 -5.61 -7.29
N LYS A 38 9.81 -5.41 -8.00
CA LYS A 38 10.65 -4.20 -7.89
C LYS A 38 10.01 -3.00 -8.61
N VAL A 39 8.88 -2.53 -8.12
CA VAL A 39 8.30 -1.26 -8.55
C VAL A 39 8.83 -0.14 -7.66
N ARG A 40 9.20 1.00 -8.24
CA ARG A 40 9.60 2.18 -7.47
C ARG A 40 8.37 2.81 -6.84
N VAL A 41 8.21 2.62 -5.52
CA VAL A 41 7.07 3.11 -4.74
C VAL A 41 7.57 3.77 -3.45
N GLU A 42 6.76 4.68 -2.91
CA GLU A 42 6.99 5.23 -1.57
C GLU A 42 6.44 4.27 -0.51
N ILE A 43 7.29 3.84 0.42
CA ILE A 43 6.92 2.92 1.52
C ILE A 43 6.31 3.65 2.73
N GLY A 44 6.11 4.98 2.61
CA GLY A 44 5.43 5.81 3.61
C GLY A 44 6.00 5.66 5.02
N TRP A 45 5.14 5.29 5.97
CA TRP A 45 5.49 5.17 7.40
C TRP A 45 6.49 4.05 7.73
N LEU A 46 6.82 3.19 6.76
CA LEU A 46 7.86 2.16 6.91
C LEU A 46 9.26 2.69 6.58
N LYS A 47 9.39 3.94 6.11
CA LYS A 47 10.67 4.59 5.85
C LYS A 47 11.54 4.56 7.11
N GLY A 48 12.76 4.01 6.96
CA GLY A 48 13.72 3.84 8.07
C GLY A 48 13.44 2.69 9.04
N LYS A 49 12.31 1.97 8.88
CA LYS A 49 11.94 0.83 9.75
C LYS A 49 12.15 -0.53 9.10
N LEU A 50 12.23 -0.57 7.77
CA LEU A 50 12.58 -1.80 7.05
C LEU A 50 14.07 -2.10 7.24
N LYS A 51 14.38 -3.18 7.97
CA LYS A 51 15.71 -3.78 7.93
C LYS A 51 15.84 -4.54 6.62
N LYS A 52 17.02 -4.49 5.99
CA LYS A 52 17.34 -5.45 4.92
C LYS A 52 17.15 -6.84 5.51
N VAL A 53 16.22 -7.62 4.96
CA VAL A 53 16.20 -9.07 5.21
C VAL A 53 17.55 -9.57 4.71
N GLY A 54 18.30 -10.23 5.61
CA GLY A 54 19.72 -10.49 5.46
C GLY A 54 20.10 -11.18 4.15
N THR A 55 21.24 -10.77 3.60
CA THR A 55 22.25 -11.70 3.10
C THR A 55 22.87 -12.44 4.26
#